data_AF-A0A6G0W6U3-F1
#
_entry.id   AF-A0A6G0W6U3-F1
#
_cell.length_a   1.000
_cell.length_b   1.000
_cell.length_c   1.000
_cell.angle_alpha   90.00
_cell.angle_beta   90.00
_cell.angle_gamma   90.00
#
_symmetry.space_group_name_H-M   'P 1'
#
loop_
_entity.id
_entity.type
_entity.pdbx_description
1 polymer ?
#
loop_
_entity_poly.entity_id
_entity_poly.type
_entity_poly.pdbx_seq_one_letter_code
_entity_poly.pdbx_strand_id
1 'polypeptide(L)'
;MLNKLPKLLCDAVLSNFDVNGAVPLTREYLDTCLENLRESMSTKGQACIVPEQPAISTGATVATFTWVGRLHPVQADFEIPKCKVYSLWCMWFEGIPASNIGTLRKLRSLDLQKRGDAAKLSKARKVIAIVASAAGYPNLLDVASMDAVPRKLAYERGFLHKTKSMMQLMSPDEWAAHRVNEMSYITFYDIVLKHK
;
A
#
# COMPACT_ATOMS: atom_id res chain seq x y z
N MET A 1 20.86 -8.36 -25.83
CA MET A 1 21.00 -6.91 -26.14
C MET A 1 21.97 -6.13 -25.22
N LEU A 2 22.88 -6.79 -24.50
CA LEU A 2 23.69 -6.20 -23.41
C LEU A 2 24.70 -5.09 -23.76
N ASN A 3 25.00 -4.82 -25.04
CA ASN A 3 26.02 -3.83 -25.43
C ASN A 3 25.55 -2.36 -25.32
N LYS A 4 24.31 -2.11 -24.86
CA LYS A 4 23.76 -0.77 -24.58
C LYS A 4 23.55 -0.47 -23.09
N LEU A 5 23.82 -1.42 -22.19
CA LEU A 5 23.80 -1.12 -20.74
C LEU A 5 25.11 -0.43 -20.31
N PRO A 6 25.07 0.52 -19.36
CA PRO A 6 26.28 1.02 -18.71
C PRO A 6 27.04 -0.13 -18.04
N LYS A 7 28.35 -0.22 -18.28
CA LYS A 7 29.20 -1.33 -17.76
C LYS A 7 29.03 -1.55 -16.26
N LEU A 8 28.99 -0.46 -15.49
CA LEU A 8 28.73 -0.44 -14.04
C LEU A 8 27.50 -1.26 -13.61
N LEU A 9 26.45 -1.30 -14.42
CA LEU A 9 25.21 -2.03 -14.11
C LEU A 9 25.36 -3.53 -14.42
N CYS A 10 26.08 -3.89 -15.50
CA CYS A 10 26.45 -5.27 -15.75
C CYS A 10 27.41 -5.80 -14.68
N ASP A 11 28.43 -5.03 -14.33
CA ASP A 11 29.43 -5.40 -13.33
C ASP A 11 28.79 -5.57 -11.94
N ALA A 12 27.89 -4.66 -11.54
CA ALA A 12 27.16 -4.76 -10.28
C ALA A 12 26.16 -5.92 -10.25
N VAL A 13 25.49 -6.25 -11.36
CA VAL A 13 24.61 -7.43 -11.43
C VAL A 13 25.44 -8.71 -11.30
N LEU A 14 26.56 -8.81 -12.02
CA LEU A 14 27.43 -9.99 -11.98
C LEU A 14 28.16 -10.13 -10.64
N SER A 15 28.53 -9.04 -9.96
CA SER A 15 29.25 -9.09 -8.68
C SER A 15 28.36 -9.43 -7.48
N ASN A 16 27.04 -9.36 -7.61
CA ASN A 16 26.10 -9.71 -6.53
C ASN A 16 25.60 -11.16 -6.61
N PHE A 17 25.96 -11.92 -7.65
CA PHE A 17 25.74 -13.36 -7.70
C PHE A 17 26.98 -14.11 -7.20
N ASP A 18 27.05 -14.31 -5.88
CA ASP A 18 28.05 -15.17 -5.26
C ASP A 18 27.71 -16.65 -5.55
N VAL A 19 28.31 -17.21 -6.61
CA VAL A 19 27.95 -18.54 -7.14
C VAL A 19 28.59 -19.65 -6.32
N ASN A 20 28.02 -19.92 -5.15
CA ASN A 20 28.28 -21.14 -4.39
C ASN A 20 27.62 -22.37 -5.08
N GLY A 21 28.25 -22.85 -6.15
CA GLY A 21 28.24 -24.26 -6.51
C GLY A 21 27.01 -24.86 -7.21
N ALA A 22 26.48 -24.22 -8.28
CA ALA A 22 25.91 -24.95 -9.44
C ALA A 22 25.53 -23.99 -10.58
N VAL A 23 25.93 -24.35 -11.81
CA VAL A 23 25.61 -23.70 -13.11
C VAL A 23 26.09 -22.24 -13.22
N PRO A 24 27.12 -21.93 -14.03
CA PRO A 24 27.44 -20.54 -14.36
C PRO A 24 26.30 -19.94 -15.19
N LEU A 25 25.71 -18.85 -14.70
CA LEU A 25 24.73 -18.05 -15.44
C LEU A 25 25.40 -17.44 -16.67
N THR A 26 25.26 -18.09 -17.83
CA THR A 26 25.85 -17.60 -19.07
C THR A 26 25.15 -16.32 -19.53
N ARG A 27 25.92 -15.46 -20.21
CA ARG A 27 25.41 -14.20 -20.77
C ARG A 27 24.23 -14.43 -21.72
N GLU A 28 24.26 -15.56 -22.43
CA GLU A 28 23.22 -16.04 -23.34
C GLU A 28 21.90 -16.32 -22.60
N TYR A 29 21.95 -16.99 -21.44
CA TYR A 29 20.76 -17.27 -20.63
C TYR A 29 20.07 -15.97 -20.17
N LEU A 30 20.86 -14.97 -19.75
CA LEU A 30 20.32 -13.65 -19.38
C LEU A 30 19.70 -12.91 -20.56
N ASP A 31 20.34 -12.90 -21.74
CA ASP A 31 19.75 -12.31 -22.94
C ASP A 31 18.46 -13.05 -23.36
N THR A 32 18.40 -14.39 -23.26
CA THR A 32 17.18 -15.18 -23.51
C THR A 32 16.06 -14.86 -22.52
N CYS A 33 16.35 -14.77 -21.22
CA CYS A 33 15.36 -14.38 -20.22
C CYS A 33 14.80 -12.96 -20.47
N LEU A 34 15.65 -12.02 -20.92
CA LEU A 34 15.23 -10.64 -21.20
C LEU A 34 14.37 -10.52 -22.47
N GLU A 35 14.70 -11.23 -23.55
CA GLU A 35 13.82 -11.26 -24.74
C GLU A 35 12.50 -11.98 -24.43
N ASN A 36 12.50 -13.09 -23.68
CA ASN A 36 11.26 -13.74 -23.22
C ASN A 36 10.37 -12.80 -22.37
N LEU A 37 10.98 -12.00 -21.48
CA LEU A 37 10.26 -11.00 -20.68
C LEU A 37 9.65 -9.91 -21.58
N ARG A 38 10.41 -9.45 -22.58
CA ARG A 38 9.98 -8.44 -23.55
C ARG A 38 8.85 -8.94 -24.45
N GLU A 39 8.96 -10.16 -24.98
CA GLU A 39 7.89 -10.80 -25.75
C GLU A 39 6.63 -10.97 -24.89
N SER A 40 6.75 -11.36 -23.62
CA SER A 40 5.61 -11.47 -22.70
C SER A 40 4.93 -10.12 -22.42
N MET A 41 5.68 -9.01 -22.40
CA MET A 41 5.09 -7.67 -22.34
C MET A 41 4.47 -7.22 -23.68
N SER A 42 5.01 -7.68 -24.81
CA SER A 42 4.53 -7.28 -26.15
C SER A 42 3.35 -8.11 -26.67
N THR A 43 3.14 -9.32 -26.16
CA THR A 43 2.07 -10.26 -26.59
C THR A 43 0.78 -10.17 -25.78
N LYS A 44 0.68 -9.24 -24.82
CA LYS A 44 -0.58 -8.93 -24.10
C LYS A 44 -1.55 -8.04 -24.89
N GLY A 45 -1.58 -8.22 -26.22
CA GLY A 45 -2.64 -7.77 -27.12
C GLY A 45 -3.10 -8.94 -27.99
N GLN A 46 -4.41 -9.01 -28.29
CA GLN A 46 -5.07 -10.01 -29.15
C GLN A 46 -5.40 -11.42 -28.56
N ALA A 47 -6.36 -11.43 -27.64
CA ALA A 47 -7.62 -12.23 -27.63
C ALA A 47 -7.68 -13.77 -27.87
N CYS A 48 -8.52 -14.43 -27.05
CA CYS A 48 -9.43 -15.53 -27.45
C CYS A 48 -10.80 -15.34 -26.71
N ILE A 49 -11.95 -15.70 -27.30
CA ILE A 49 -13.22 -14.90 -27.21
C ILE A 49 -14.51 -15.74 -26.99
N VAL A 50 -15.66 -15.04 -26.75
CA VAL A 50 -17.09 -15.48 -26.79
C VAL A 50 -17.66 -16.03 -25.46
N PRO A 51 -18.94 -15.74 -25.04
CA PRO A 51 -19.88 -14.65 -25.43
C PRO A 51 -20.10 -13.62 -24.28
N GLU A 52 -20.08 -12.30 -24.52
CA GLU A 52 -21.19 -11.44 -24.99
C GLU A 52 -22.18 -10.94 -23.90
N GLN A 53 -21.90 -9.77 -23.30
CA GLN A 53 -22.81 -8.60 -23.17
C GLN A 53 -22.08 -7.42 -22.46
N PRO A 54 -22.57 -6.15 -22.51
CA PRO A 54 -21.72 -5.07 -23.00
C PRO A 54 -21.08 -4.15 -21.94
N ALA A 55 -19.93 -3.60 -22.34
CA ALA A 55 -19.32 -2.33 -21.95
C ALA A 55 -19.25 -1.91 -20.46
N ILE A 56 -18.03 -1.75 -19.93
CA ILE A 56 -17.48 -0.45 -19.49
C ILE A 56 -16.00 -0.60 -19.04
N SER A 57 -15.17 0.28 -19.61
CA SER A 57 -13.89 0.85 -19.14
C SER A 57 -12.95 0.09 -18.19
N THR A 58 -11.71 -0.03 -18.69
CA THR A 58 -10.42 -0.08 -17.99
C THR A 58 -10.41 0.34 -16.51
N GLY A 59 -10.25 -0.63 -15.62
CA GLY A 59 -9.99 -0.40 -14.19
C GLY A 59 -9.62 -1.73 -13.52
N ALA A 60 -8.61 -1.71 -12.64
CA ALA A 60 -8.16 -2.93 -11.97
C ALA A 60 -9.32 -3.60 -11.21
N THR A 61 -9.61 -4.86 -11.56
CA THR A 61 -10.72 -5.63 -11.01
C THR A 61 -10.51 -5.88 -9.52
N VAL A 62 -11.17 -5.09 -8.68
CA VAL A 62 -11.21 -5.33 -7.23
C VAL A 62 -11.95 -6.64 -6.98
N ALA A 63 -11.34 -7.56 -6.24
CA ALA A 63 -11.96 -8.83 -5.92
C ALA A 63 -13.28 -8.60 -5.17
N THR A 64 -14.34 -9.26 -5.64
CA THR A 64 -15.66 -9.20 -5.03
C THR A 64 -15.98 -10.58 -4.47
N PHE A 65 -16.29 -10.63 -3.18
CA PHE A 65 -16.54 -11.84 -2.41
C PHE A 65 -18.00 -11.89 -2.00
N THR A 66 -18.60 -13.09 -1.94
CA THR A 66 -19.99 -13.27 -1.55
C THR A 66 -20.08 -13.88 -0.16
N TRP A 67 -20.72 -13.18 0.79
CA TRP A 67 -21.08 -13.73 2.09
C TRP A 67 -22.42 -13.16 2.57
N VAL A 68 -23.19 -13.94 3.32
CA VAL A 68 -24.56 -13.60 3.78
C VAL A 68 -25.46 -13.15 2.60
N GLY A 69 -25.29 -13.78 1.43
CA GLY A 69 -26.06 -13.47 0.22
C GLY A 69 -25.80 -12.09 -0.41
N ARG A 70 -24.72 -11.40 -0.01
CA ARG A 70 -24.35 -10.07 -0.51
C ARG A 70 -22.93 -10.04 -1.07
N LEU A 71 -22.71 -9.14 -2.02
CA LEU A 71 -21.40 -8.85 -2.61
C LEU A 71 -20.65 -7.85 -1.72
N HIS A 72 -19.40 -8.19 -1.39
CA HIS A 72 -18.53 -7.43 -0.51
C HIS A 72 -17.11 -7.30 -1.11
N PRO A 73 -16.41 -6.18 -0.87
CA PRO A 73 -15.04 -5.93 -1.35
C PRO A 73 -13.95 -6.68 -0.56
N VAL A 74 -14.34 -7.48 0.46
CA VAL A 74 -13.44 -8.23 1.34
C VAL A 74 -14.04 -9.59 1.71
N GLN A 75 -13.19 -10.54 2.07
CA GLN A 75 -13.58 -11.85 2.60
C GLN A 75 -14.29 -11.72 3.96
N ALA A 76 -15.11 -12.72 4.30
CA ALA A 76 -15.96 -12.71 5.50
C ALA A 76 -15.16 -12.66 6.83
N ASP A 77 -13.98 -13.27 6.82
CA ASP A 77 -13.04 -13.35 7.93
C ASP A 77 -12.04 -12.19 7.98
N PHE A 78 -12.05 -11.29 6.99
CA PHE A 78 -11.10 -10.18 6.87
C PHE A 78 -11.05 -9.31 8.14
N GLU A 79 -9.86 -9.20 8.71
CA GLU A 79 -9.57 -8.30 9.81
C GLU A 79 -8.72 -7.12 9.36
N ILE A 80 -8.98 -5.95 9.95
CA ILE A 80 -8.11 -4.80 9.73
C ILE A 80 -6.80 -5.02 10.50
N PRO A 81 -5.63 -5.02 9.81
CA PRO A 81 -4.37 -5.37 10.42
C PRO A 81 -3.93 -4.29 11.42
N LYS A 82 -3.51 -4.71 12.61
CA LYS A 82 -2.84 -3.83 13.60
C LYS A 82 -1.44 -3.50 13.09
N CYS A 83 -1.33 -2.43 12.31
CA CYS A 83 -0.09 -2.04 11.62
C CYS A 83 0.37 -0.62 12.00
N LYS A 84 1.57 -0.25 11.54
CA LYS A 84 2.14 1.10 11.70
C LYS A 84 1.32 2.13 10.92
N VAL A 85 1.38 3.40 11.32
CA VAL A 85 0.62 4.49 10.66
C VAL A 85 0.95 4.59 9.16
N TYR A 86 2.22 4.44 8.77
CA TYR A 86 2.63 4.43 7.36
C TYR A 86 2.06 3.23 6.58
N SER A 87 2.10 2.03 7.16
CA SER A 87 1.51 0.84 6.54
C SER A 87 0.01 1.00 6.31
N LEU A 88 -0.71 1.58 7.28
CA LEU A 88 -2.12 1.93 7.12
C LEU A 88 -2.31 2.94 5.99
N TRP A 89 -1.45 3.97 5.88
CA TRP A 89 -1.51 4.99 4.83
C TRP A 89 -1.38 4.38 3.44
N CYS A 90 -0.39 3.51 3.20
CA CYS A 90 -0.28 2.77 1.94
C CYS A 90 -1.55 1.95 1.66
N MET A 91 -2.01 1.12 2.61
CA MET A 91 -3.23 0.32 2.43
C MET A 91 -4.49 1.17 2.18
N TRP A 92 -4.54 2.40 2.71
CA TRP A 92 -5.65 3.31 2.54
C TRP A 92 -5.85 3.75 1.08
N PHE A 93 -4.75 4.01 0.37
CA PHE A 93 -4.74 4.57 -0.99
C PHE A 93 -4.33 3.59 -2.09
N GLU A 94 -3.64 2.50 -1.76
CA GLU A 94 -3.18 1.46 -2.71
C GLU A 94 -3.92 0.11 -2.51
N GLY A 95 -4.53 -0.12 -1.34
CA GLY A 95 -5.18 -1.40 -1.01
C GLY A 95 -4.19 -2.43 -0.45
N ILE A 96 -4.58 -3.71 -0.49
CA ILE A 96 -3.76 -4.84 -0.01
C ILE A 96 -3.59 -5.83 -1.19
N PRO A 97 -2.54 -5.67 -2.02
CA PRO A 97 -2.35 -6.50 -3.21
C PRO A 97 -2.27 -8.00 -2.89
N ALA A 98 -1.60 -8.36 -1.78
CA ALA A 98 -1.45 -9.75 -1.34
C ALA A 98 -2.78 -10.49 -1.07
N SER A 99 -3.87 -9.75 -0.85
CA SER A 99 -5.22 -10.31 -0.61
C SER A 99 -6.21 -9.93 -1.72
N ASN A 100 -5.76 -9.27 -2.79
CA ASN A 100 -6.60 -8.65 -3.83
C ASN A 100 -7.68 -7.67 -3.29
N ILE A 101 -7.46 -7.11 -2.10
CA ILE A 101 -8.39 -6.19 -1.46
C ILE A 101 -8.11 -4.77 -1.96
N GLY A 102 -9.17 -4.08 -2.39
CA GLY A 102 -9.09 -2.70 -2.86
C GLY A 102 -8.73 -1.70 -1.76
N THR A 103 -8.64 -0.42 -2.15
CA THR A 103 -8.32 0.69 -1.22
C THR A 103 -9.23 0.71 0.01
N LEU A 104 -8.64 0.67 1.23
CA LEU A 104 -9.42 0.60 2.48
C LEU A 104 -10.37 1.80 2.65
N ARG A 105 -10.09 2.92 1.97
CA ARG A 105 -10.95 4.11 1.85
C ARG A 105 -12.37 3.79 1.37
N LYS A 106 -12.55 2.80 0.48
CA LYS A 106 -13.85 2.43 -0.09
C LYS A 106 -14.67 1.50 0.83
N LEU A 107 -14.06 0.87 1.83
CA LEU A 107 -14.75 -0.02 2.76
C LEU A 107 -15.72 0.77 3.64
N ARG A 108 -16.92 0.24 3.86
CA ARG A 108 -17.91 0.73 4.83
C ARG A 108 -17.96 -0.22 6.03
N SER A 109 -18.54 0.23 7.14
CA SER A 109 -18.68 -0.60 8.34
C SER A 109 -19.60 -1.82 8.14
N LEU A 110 -20.49 -1.77 7.14
CA LEU A 110 -21.34 -2.89 6.71
C LEU A 110 -20.60 -3.92 5.84
N ASP A 111 -19.42 -3.58 5.34
CA ASP A 111 -18.57 -4.48 4.55
C ASP A 111 -17.62 -5.30 5.45
N LEU A 112 -17.86 -5.33 6.77
CA LEU A 112 -17.07 -6.05 7.77
C LEU A 112 -18.00 -6.85 8.69
N GLN A 113 -17.77 -8.16 8.80
CA GLN A 113 -18.62 -9.05 9.62
C GLN A 113 -18.45 -8.80 11.14
N LYS A 114 -17.23 -8.46 11.58
CA LYS A 114 -16.89 -8.28 12.99
C LYS A 114 -17.05 -6.82 13.42
N ARG A 115 -17.85 -6.57 14.48
CA ARG A 115 -18.03 -5.21 15.08
C ARG A 115 -16.69 -4.58 15.51
N GLY A 116 -15.74 -5.39 15.99
CA GLY A 116 -14.40 -4.94 16.36
C GLY A 116 -13.64 -4.32 15.18
N ASP A 117 -13.76 -4.90 13.98
CA ASP A 117 -13.13 -4.38 12.77
C ASP A 117 -13.80 -3.10 12.26
N ALA A 118 -15.12 -2.95 12.41
CA ALA A 118 -15.78 -1.66 12.13
C ALA A 118 -15.27 -0.52 13.05
N ALA A 119 -14.93 -0.84 14.31
CA ALA A 119 -14.27 0.11 15.22
C ALA A 119 -12.82 0.40 14.80
N LYS A 120 -12.04 -0.64 14.43
CA LYS A 120 -10.69 -0.51 13.85
C LYS A 120 -10.71 0.41 12.60
N LEU A 121 -11.66 0.21 11.68
CA LEU A 121 -11.84 1.01 10.47
C LEU A 121 -12.14 2.48 10.79
N SER A 122 -12.93 2.71 11.84
CA SER A 122 -13.29 4.05 12.29
C SER A 122 -12.12 4.78 12.94
N LYS A 123 -11.27 4.08 13.72
CA LYS A 123 -9.97 4.61 14.19
C LYS A 123 -9.06 4.92 12.98
N ALA A 124 -8.94 4.00 12.03
CA ALA A 124 -8.12 4.17 10.82
C ALA A 124 -8.51 5.41 10.01
N ARG A 125 -9.81 5.60 9.70
CA ARG A 125 -10.32 6.81 9.02
C ARG A 125 -9.87 8.09 9.72
N LYS A 126 -10.03 8.16 11.05
CA LYS A 126 -9.67 9.33 11.84
C LYS A 126 -8.16 9.59 11.80
N VAL A 127 -7.32 8.56 11.93
CA VAL A 127 -5.85 8.70 11.84
C VAL A 127 -5.43 9.25 10.48
N ILE A 128 -5.94 8.69 9.38
CA ILE A 128 -5.61 9.17 8.03
C ILE A 128 -6.08 10.62 7.83
N ALA A 129 -7.28 10.98 8.29
CA ALA A 129 -7.79 12.35 8.23
C ALA A 129 -6.95 13.34 9.06
N ILE A 130 -6.46 12.93 10.24
CA ILE A 130 -5.60 13.74 11.10
C ILE A 130 -4.24 13.98 10.44
N VAL A 131 -3.62 12.94 9.88
CA VAL A 131 -2.32 13.05 9.18
C VAL A 131 -2.46 13.91 7.92
N ALA A 132 -3.50 13.70 7.12
CA ALA A 132 -3.72 14.51 5.91
C ALA A 132 -4.01 15.99 6.22
N SER A 133 -4.87 16.26 7.20
CA SER A 133 -5.14 17.64 7.66
C SER A 133 -3.86 18.32 8.17
N ALA A 134 -3.03 17.61 8.94
CA ALA A 134 -1.74 18.12 9.42
C ALA A 134 -0.71 18.36 8.29
N ALA A 135 -0.90 17.74 7.13
CA ALA A 135 -0.08 17.97 5.93
C ALA A 135 -0.55 19.16 5.07
N GLY A 136 -1.72 19.74 5.39
CA GLY A 136 -2.39 20.78 4.62
C GLY A 136 -3.52 20.30 3.70
N TYR A 137 -3.92 19.02 3.80
CA TYR A 137 -4.95 18.41 2.94
C TYR A 137 -6.18 18.00 3.76
N PRO A 138 -7.15 18.92 3.99
CA PRO A 138 -8.37 18.60 4.74
C PRO A 138 -9.29 17.61 4.01
N ASN A 139 -9.18 17.53 2.67
CA ASN A 139 -9.93 16.60 1.85
C ASN A 139 -9.07 15.39 1.44
N LEU A 140 -9.49 14.19 1.85
CA LEU A 140 -8.83 12.92 1.51
C LEU A 140 -9.01 12.49 0.04
N LEU A 141 -9.87 13.18 -0.73
CA LEU A 141 -9.97 12.95 -2.17
C LEU A 141 -8.73 13.49 -2.89
N ASP A 142 -8.27 14.69 -2.53
CA ASP A 142 -7.12 15.36 -3.12
C ASP A 142 -5.85 14.50 -2.99
N VAL A 143 -5.61 13.96 -1.78
CA VAL A 143 -4.49 13.06 -1.47
C VAL A 143 -4.55 11.74 -2.25
N ALA A 144 -5.76 11.24 -2.55
CA ALA A 144 -5.93 10.02 -3.32
C ALA A 144 -5.67 10.21 -4.81
N SER A 145 -5.88 11.43 -5.33
CA SER A 145 -5.58 11.80 -6.72
C SER A 145 -4.11 12.08 -6.98
N MET A 146 -3.28 12.21 -5.92
CA MET A 146 -1.84 12.37 -6.03
C MET A 146 -1.14 11.06 -6.45
N ASP A 147 -0.05 11.19 -7.20
CA ASP A 147 0.92 10.13 -7.42
C ASP A 147 1.59 9.66 -6.11
N ALA A 148 2.21 8.48 -6.15
CA ALA A 148 2.83 7.85 -4.98
C ALA A 148 3.89 8.74 -4.29
N VAL A 149 4.69 9.50 -5.05
CA VAL A 149 5.76 10.35 -4.47
C VAL A 149 5.20 11.57 -3.72
N PRO A 150 4.35 12.43 -4.31
CA PRO A 150 3.67 13.50 -3.54
C PRO A 150 2.85 12.96 -2.36
N ARG A 151 2.18 11.81 -2.52
CA ARG A 151 1.39 11.17 -1.47
C ARG A 151 2.25 10.70 -0.28
N LYS A 152 3.47 10.21 -0.52
CA LYS A 152 4.46 9.89 0.53
C LYS A 152 4.94 11.15 1.25
N LEU A 153 5.26 12.22 0.51
CA LEU A 153 5.66 13.51 1.10
C LEU A 153 4.53 14.12 1.95
N ALA A 154 3.27 13.98 1.53
CA ALA A 154 2.11 14.39 2.33
C ALA A 154 2.03 13.59 3.65
N TYR A 155 2.23 12.27 3.63
CA TYR A 155 2.34 11.48 4.86
C TYR A 155 3.46 11.99 5.76
N GLU A 156 4.68 12.11 5.25
CA GLU A 156 5.86 12.48 6.05
C GLU A 156 5.68 13.86 6.70
N ARG A 157 5.20 14.85 5.95
CA ARG A 157 4.88 16.19 6.46
C ARG A 157 3.80 16.15 7.55
N GLY A 158 2.68 15.48 7.28
CA GLY A 158 1.54 15.43 8.20
C GLY A 158 1.84 14.67 9.49
N PHE A 159 2.55 13.54 9.36
CA PHE A 159 2.99 12.73 10.50
C PHE A 159 4.00 13.48 11.35
N LEU A 160 5.02 14.10 10.75
CA LEU A 160 6.01 14.91 11.47
C LEU A 160 5.37 16.14 12.14
N HIS A 161 4.48 16.85 11.45
CA HIS A 161 3.77 17.99 12.02
C HIS A 161 2.91 17.57 13.22
N LYS A 162 2.12 16.50 13.09
CA LYS A 162 1.26 16.06 14.19
C LYS A 162 2.06 15.51 15.38
N THR A 163 3.12 14.74 15.13
CA THR A 163 4.00 14.22 16.19
C THR A 163 4.77 15.33 16.90
N LYS A 164 5.28 16.35 16.18
CA LYS A 164 5.88 17.55 16.80
C LYS A 164 4.87 18.31 17.68
N SER A 165 3.61 18.43 17.23
CA SER A 165 2.53 19.00 18.06
C SER A 165 2.24 18.16 19.30
N MET A 166 2.35 16.83 19.24
CA MET A 166 2.19 15.96 20.42
C MET A 166 3.37 16.06 21.38
N MET A 167 4.61 16.19 20.88
CA MET A 167 5.81 16.44 21.72
C MET A 167 5.70 17.70 22.58
N GLN A 168 4.97 18.71 22.12
CA GLN A 168 4.73 19.95 22.88
C GLN A 168 3.66 19.78 23.98
N LEU A 169 2.94 18.66 24.00
CA LEU A 169 1.80 18.39 24.89
C LEU A 169 2.05 17.18 25.84
N MET A 170 3.24 16.59 25.79
CA MET A 170 3.65 15.40 26.56
C MET A 170 5.00 15.65 27.23
N SER A 171 5.32 14.93 28.30
CA SER A 171 6.67 15.01 28.88
C SER A 171 7.71 14.34 27.96
N PRO A 172 8.99 14.75 28.03
CA PRO A 172 10.05 14.06 27.29
C PRO A 172 10.12 12.56 27.59
N ASP A 173 9.85 12.15 28.84
CA ASP A 173 9.90 10.75 29.27
C ASP A 173 8.71 9.94 28.73
N GLU A 174 7.49 10.49 28.77
CA GLU A 174 6.31 9.89 28.14
C GLU A 174 6.52 9.72 26.63
N TRP A 175 7.16 10.70 25.98
CA TRP A 175 7.45 10.64 24.55
C TRP A 175 8.57 9.66 24.22
N ALA A 176 9.66 9.63 25.00
CA ALA A 176 10.80 8.74 24.77
C ALA A 176 10.43 7.24 24.94
N ALA A 177 9.46 6.94 25.81
CA ALA A 177 8.88 5.61 25.94
C ALA A 177 8.14 5.13 24.65
N HIS A 178 7.85 6.04 23.72
CA HIS A 178 7.15 5.75 22.48
C HIS A 178 8.07 5.85 21.26
N ARG A 179 8.43 4.69 20.69
CA ARG A 179 9.01 4.62 19.33
C ARG A 179 7.98 5.02 18.29
N VAL A 180 7.86 6.32 18.06
CA VAL A 180 6.85 6.99 17.22
C VAL A 180 6.68 6.34 15.85
N ASN A 181 7.79 6.00 15.17
CA ASN A 181 7.81 5.38 13.85
C ASN A 181 7.44 3.89 13.85
N GLU A 182 7.40 3.25 15.02
CA GLU A 182 6.97 1.86 15.21
C GLU A 182 5.54 1.76 15.77
N MET A 183 4.96 2.89 16.18
CA MET A 183 3.65 2.96 16.81
C MET A 183 2.53 2.47 15.90
N SER A 184 1.65 1.62 16.46
CA SER A 184 0.45 1.18 15.76
C SER A 184 -0.52 2.35 15.56
N TYR A 185 -1.30 2.35 14.46
CA TYR A 185 -2.30 3.41 14.25
C TYR A 185 -3.37 3.48 15.35
N ILE A 186 -3.61 2.37 16.07
CA ILE A 186 -4.55 2.32 17.20
C ILE A 186 -3.97 3.11 18.37
N THR A 187 -2.72 2.82 18.74
CA THR A 187 -1.99 3.54 19.80
C THR A 187 -1.86 5.03 19.45
N PHE A 188 -1.51 5.35 18.20
CA PHE A 188 -1.44 6.73 17.71
C PHE A 188 -2.79 7.45 17.81
N TYR A 189 -3.88 6.79 17.42
CA TYR A 189 -5.23 7.33 17.59
C TYR A 189 -5.57 7.63 19.06
N ASP A 190 -5.27 6.69 19.95
CA ASP A 190 -5.63 6.79 21.37
C ASP A 190 -4.82 7.91 22.07
N ILE A 191 -3.53 8.08 21.75
CA ILE A 191 -2.73 9.22 22.25
C ILE A 191 -3.24 10.54 21.64
N VAL A 192 -3.48 10.61 20.32
CA VAL A 192 -4.00 11.85 19.71
C VAL A 192 -5.37 12.23 20.27
N LEU A 193 -6.20 11.28 20.68
CA LEU A 193 -7.49 11.54 21.32
C LEU A 193 -7.34 12.02 22.78
N LYS A 194 -6.34 11.54 23.53
CA LYS A 194 -6.05 11.98 24.91
C LYS A 194 -5.60 13.45 24.97
N HIS A 195 -4.94 13.95 23.93
CA HIS A 195 -4.36 15.30 23.85
C HIS A 195 -5.05 16.18 22.80
N LYS A 196 -6.39 16.14 22.73
CA LYS A 196 -7.23 16.95 21.83
C LYS A 196 -8.31 17.70 22.59
#